data_AF-A0A399XYK4-F1
#
_entry.id   AF-A0A399XYK4-F1
#
_cell.length_a   1.000
_cell.length_b   1.000
_cell.length_c   1.000
_cell.angle_alpha   90.00
_cell.angle_beta   90.00
_cell.angle_gamma   90.00
#
_symmetry.space_group_name_H-M   'P 1'
#
loop_
_entity.id
_entity.type
_entity.pdbx_description
1 polymer ?
#
loop_
_entity_poly.entity_id
_entity_poly.type
_entity_poly.pdbx_seq_one_letter_code
_entity_poly.pdbx_strand_id
1 'polypeptide(L)'
;MAAKPRKSGFMRVLGSLGVAPRDAAHAGDQIITDVYGAHRIGMTAIYIDPIGPEGPLSTHIQRKVLMPILNTVRKLVGAGATREGSP
;
A
#
# COMPACT_ATOMS: atom_id res chain seq x y z
N MET A 1 -21.29 8.60 -1.31
CA MET A 1 -20.27 7.53 -1.24
C MET A 1 -18.99 8.03 -1.89
N ALA A 2 -18.05 8.50 -1.07
CA ALA A 2 -16.77 9.02 -1.51
C ALA A 2 -15.90 7.86 -2.02
N ALA A 3 -15.76 7.76 -3.35
CA ALA A 3 -14.96 6.73 -4.00
C ALA A 3 -13.46 6.93 -3.73
N LYS A 4 -12.98 6.41 -2.59
CA LYS A 4 -11.57 6.10 -2.37
C LYS A 4 -11.09 5.10 -3.45
N PRO A 5 -9.89 5.26 -4.02
CA PRO A 5 -9.33 6.46 -4.62
C PRO A 5 -9.19 6.21 -6.13
N ARG A 6 -9.98 6.92 -6.95
CA ARG A 6 -9.65 7.04 -8.38
C ARG A 6 -8.30 7.76 -8.47
N LYS A 7 -7.48 7.46 -9.49
CA LYS A 7 -6.21 8.13 -9.84
C LYS A 7 -6.23 9.66 -9.61
N SER A 8 -7.39 10.28 -9.86
CA SER A 8 -7.67 11.69 -9.63
C SER A 8 -7.49 12.17 -8.18
N GLY A 9 -7.74 11.33 -7.17
CA GLY A 9 -7.61 11.69 -5.76
C GLY A 9 -6.15 11.93 -5.37
N PHE A 10 -5.28 10.96 -5.67
CA PHE A 10 -3.85 11.10 -5.44
C PHE A 10 -3.24 12.25 -6.26
N MET A 11 -3.56 12.34 -7.55
CA MET A 11 -3.06 13.43 -8.40
C MET A 11 -3.52 14.81 -7.92
N ARG A 12 -4.73 14.92 -7.35
CA ARG A 12 -5.24 16.19 -6.80
C ARG A 12 -4.48 16.59 -5.54
N VAL A 13 -4.22 15.65 -4.63
CA VAL A 13 -3.44 15.91 -3.41
C VAL A 13 -2.01 16.28 -3.77
N LEU A 14 -1.35 15.48 -4.62
CA LEU A 14 0.00 15.77 -5.11
C LEU A 14 0.09 17.13 -5.83
N GLY A 15 -0.89 17.43 -6.68
CA GLY A 15 -0.97 18.73 -7.35
C GLY A 15 -1.18 19.90 -6.40
N SER A 16 -1.93 19.70 -5.30
CA SER A 16 -2.11 20.73 -4.26
C SER A 16 -0.85 20.93 -3.41
N LEU A 17 -0.03 19.88 -3.28
CA LEU A 17 1.25 19.92 -2.56
C LEU A 17 2.43 20.34 -3.43
N GLY A 18 2.26 20.39 -4.76
CA GLY A 18 3.35 20.68 -5.69
C GLY A 18 4.43 19.59 -5.75
N VAL A 19 4.12 18.37 -5.30
CA VAL A 19 5.07 17.25 -5.20
C VAL A 19 4.85 16.27 -6.36
N ALA A 20 5.93 15.81 -6.98
CA ALA A 20 5.85 14.77 -8.00
C ALA A 20 5.54 13.40 -7.36
N PRO A 21 4.79 12.51 -8.02
CA PRO A 21 4.46 11.19 -7.46
C PRO A 21 5.68 10.40 -6.96
N ARG A 22 6.79 10.43 -7.71
CA ARG A 22 8.06 9.77 -7.35
C ARG A 22 8.69 10.26 -6.04
N ASP A 23 8.37 11.50 -5.64
CA ASP A 23 8.93 12.17 -4.47
C ASP A 23 7.97 12.05 -3.27
N ALA A 24 6.90 11.24 -3.40
CA ALA A 24 5.89 11.05 -2.38
C ALA A 24 5.66 9.56 -2.07
N ALA A 25 5.37 9.27 -0.80
CA ALA A 25 5.01 7.94 -0.33
C ALA A 25 3.57 7.93 0.21
N HIS A 26 2.83 6.85 -0.07
CA HIS A 26 1.51 6.60 0.51
C HIS A 26 1.58 5.39 1.43
N ALA A 27 1.10 5.54 2.65
CA ALA A 27 1.09 4.46 3.64
C ALA A 27 -0.36 4.09 3.98
N GLY A 28 -0.70 2.81 3.89
CA GLY A 28 -2.06 2.33 4.13
C GLY A 28 -2.17 0.84 4.39
N ASP A 29 -3.34 0.42 4.87
CA ASP A 29 -3.62 -0.93 5.35
C ASP A 29 -4.39 -1.79 4.33
N GLN A 30 -4.75 -1.20 3.18
CA GLN A 30 -5.46 -1.88 2.10
C GLN A 30 -4.57 -2.04 0.86
N ILE A 31 -4.28 -3.29 0.51
CA ILE A 31 -3.33 -3.60 -0.57
C ILE A 31 -3.83 -3.11 -1.95
N ILE A 32 -5.15 -3.17 -2.20
CA ILE A 32 -5.68 -2.80 -3.52
C ILE A 32 -5.87 -1.28 -3.65
N THR A 33 -6.35 -0.61 -2.61
CA THR A 33 -6.72 0.80 -2.69
C THR A 33 -5.56 1.73 -2.36
N ASP A 34 -4.77 1.40 -1.34
CA ASP A 34 -3.63 2.21 -0.91
C ASP A 34 -2.37 1.81 -1.67
N VAL A 35 -1.98 0.54 -1.64
CA VAL A 35 -0.68 0.12 -2.19
C VAL A 35 -0.69 0.14 -3.71
N TYR A 36 -1.63 -0.56 -4.35
CA TYR A 36 -1.72 -0.59 -5.81
C TYR A 36 -2.11 0.78 -6.40
N GLY A 37 -2.99 1.52 -5.73
CA GLY A 37 -3.39 2.87 -6.15
C GLY A 37 -2.22 3.84 -6.22
N ALA A 38 -1.37 3.85 -5.20
CA ALA A 38 -0.16 4.65 -5.14
C ALA A 38 0.92 4.17 -6.11
N HIS A 39 1.17 2.87 -6.20
CA HIS A 39 2.16 2.31 -7.12
C HIS A 39 1.82 2.64 -8.59
N ARG A 40 0.55 2.56 -8.97
CA ARG A 40 0.08 2.82 -10.35
C ARG A 40 0.37 4.25 -10.85
N ILE A 41 0.52 5.20 -9.95
CA ILE A 41 0.83 6.60 -10.29
C ILE A 41 2.30 6.95 -10.07
N GLY A 42 3.14 5.98 -9.71
CA GLY A 42 4.57 6.17 -9.49
C GLY A 42 4.93 6.68 -8.10
N MET A 43 4.05 6.53 -7.10
CA MET A 43 4.39 6.77 -5.70
C MET A 43 5.00 5.54 -5.04
N THR A 44 5.84 5.77 -4.03
CA THR A 44 6.24 4.70 -3.11
C THR A 44 5.03 4.28 -2.29
N ALA A 45 4.74 2.98 -2.25
CA ALA A 45 3.62 2.42 -1.53
C ALA A 45 4.10 1.64 -0.30
N ILE A 46 3.66 2.03 0.89
CA ILE A 46 4.02 1.40 2.15
C ILE A 46 2.80 0.68 2.70
N TYR A 47 2.89 -0.66 2.76
CA TYR A 47 1.85 -1.47 3.38
C TYR A 47 2.06 -1.52 4.89
N ILE A 48 1.03 -1.14 5.66
CA ILE A 48 1.04 -1.23 7.12
C ILE A 48 0.15 -2.39 7.56
N ASP A 49 0.64 -3.20 8.51
CA ASP A 49 -0.17 -4.25 9.11
C ASP A 49 -1.38 -3.64 9.84
N PRO A 50 -2.60 -4.07 9.49
CA PRO A 50 -3.81 -3.50 10.07
C PRO A 50 -4.01 -3.89 11.53
N ILE A 51 -4.42 -2.91 12.34
CA ILE A 51 -4.52 -3.04 13.81
C ILE A 51 -5.86 -3.70 14.26
N GLY A 52 -6.78 -4.03 13.35
CA GLY A 52 -8.04 -4.71 13.69
C GLY A 52 -8.82 -5.29 12.49
N PRO A 53 -9.89 -6.07 12.76
CA PRO A 53 -10.78 -6.63 11.73
C PRO A 53 -11.78 -5.60 11.18
N GLU A 54 -11.71 -4.34 11.63
CA GLU A 54 -12.72 -3.34 11.34
C GLU A 54 -12.60 -2.82 9.90
N GLY A 55 -13.58 -3.21 9.09
CA GLY A 55 -13.70 -2.77 7.71
C GLY A 55 -14.90 -3.43 7.03
N PRO A 56 -15.33 -2.92 5.86
CA PRO A 56 -16.37 -3.54 5.06
C PRO A 56 -16.04 -5.00 4.73
N LEU A 57 -17.06 -5.83 4.47
CA LEU A 57 -16.89 -7.25 4.11
C LEU A 57 -15.89 -7.45 2.95
N SER A 58 -15.82 -6.49 2.02
CA SER A 58 -14.86 -6.49 0.91
C SER A 58 -13.40 -6.42 1.36
N THR A 59 -13.09 -5.69 2.44
CA THR A 59 -11.74 -5.65 3.05
C THR A 59 -11.41 -6.99 3.68
N HIS A 60 -12.39 -7.62 4.33
CA HIS A 60 -12.20 -8.92 4.98
C HIS A 60 -11.92 -10.05 3.97
N ILE A 61 -12.63 -10.06 2.84
CA ILE A 61 -12.41 -11.01 1.74
C ILE A 61 -11.03 -10.78 1.11
N GLN A 62 -10.67 -9.54 0.81
CA GLN A 62 -9.36 -9.19 0.26
C GLN A 62 -8.24 -9.69 1.18
N ARG A 63 -8.36 -9.50 2.50
CA ARG A 63 -7.36 -10.01 3.44
C ARG A 63 -7.27 -11.53 3.42
N LYS A 64 -8.38 -12.26 3.47
CA LYS A 64 -8.31 -13.74 3.44
C LYS A 64 -7.64 -14.30 2.19
N VAL A 65 -7.82 -13.66 1.04
CA VAL A 65 -7.24 -14.09 -0.24
C VAL A 65 -5.79 -13.62 -0.40
N LEU A 66 -5.50 -12.37 -0.04
CA LEU A 66 -4.19 -11.76 -0.29
C LEU A 66 -3.19 -11.95 0.85
N MET A 67 -3.63 -12.15 2.10
CA MET A 67 -2.73 -12.36 3.24
C MET A 67 -1.84 -13.60 3.11
N PRO A 68 -2.28 -14.76 2.57
CA PRO A 68 -1.39 -15.89 2.32
C PRO A 68 -0.25 -15.53 1.34
N ILE A 69 -0.58 -14.79 0.27
CA ILE A 69 0.38 -14.32 -0.72
C ILE A 69 1.33 -13.31 -0.07
N LEU A 70 0.81 -12.35 0.66
CA LEU A 70 1.60 -11.34 1.36
C LEU A 70 2.52 -11.98 2.41
N ASN A 71 2.04 -12.95 3.17
CA ASN A 71 2.86 -13.69 4.14
C ASN A 71 3.98 -14.48 3.46
N THR A 72 3.72 -15.01 2.26
CA THR A 72 4.74 -15.68 1.45
C THR A 72 5.78 -14.68 0.96
N VAL A 73 5.34 -13.54 0.40
CA VAL A 73 6.24 -12.45 -0.04
C VAL A 73 7.03 -11.88 1.14
N ARG A 74 6.40 -11.65 2.30
CA ARG A 74 7.06 -11.17 3.53
C ARG A 74 8.10 -12.16 4.04
N LYS A 75 7.85 -13.48 3.94
CA LYS A 75 8.85 -14.50 4.26
C LYS A 75 10.01 -14.47 3.26
N LEU A 76 9.74 -14.29 1.97
CA LEU A 76 10.78 -14.23 0.93
C LEU A 76 11.62 -12.95 1.02
N VAL A 77 10.99 -11.79 1.23
CA VAL A 77 11.64 -10.49 1.40
C VAL A 77 12.34 -10.41 2.75
N GLY A 78 11.72 -10.90 3.83
CA GLY A 78 12.33 -10.97 5.16
C GLY A 78 13.50 -11.95 5.24
N ALA A 79 13.53 -12.99 4.41
CA ALA A 79 14.69 -13.86 4.24
C ALA A 79 15.83 -13.21 3.41
N GLY A 80 15.51 -12.20 2.60
CA GLY A 80 16.49 -11.41 1.84
C GLY A 80 17.01 -10.16 2.56
N ALA A 81 16.22 -9.57 3.47
CA ALA A 81 16.55 -8.32 4.16
C ALA A 81 17.64 -8.45 5.24
N THR A 82 18.06 -9.66 5.60
CA THR A 82 19.14 -9.90 6.58
C THR A 82 20.55 -9.83 5.97
N ARG A 83 20.71 -9.38 4.71
CA ARG A 83 22.01 -9.38 4.01
C ARG A 83 22.53 -8.02 3.54
N GLU A 84 21.87 -6.91 3.84
CA GLU A 84 22.42 -5.57 3.58
C GLU A 84 22.45 -4.76 4.87
N GLY A 85 23.54 -4.95 5.63
CA GLY A 85 23.75 -4.29 6.91
C GLY A 85 25.00 -4.81 7.61
N SER A 86 26.17 -4.62 7.01
CA SER A 86 27.43 -4.53 7.76
C SER A 86 28.27 -3.38 7.19
N PRO A 87 28.62 -2.37 8.00
CA PRO A 87 29.74 -1.50 7.70
C PRO A 87 31.07 -2.26 7.78
#